data_AF-A0A1Z9GV55-F1
#
_entry.id   AF-A0A1Z9GV55-F1
#
_cell.length_a   1.000
_cell.length_b   1.000
_cell.length_c   1.000
_cell.angle_alpha   90.00
_cell.angle_beta   90.00
_cell.angle_gamma   90.00
#
_symmetry.space_group_name_H-M   'P 1'
#
loop_
_entity.id
_entity.type
_entity.pdbx_description
1 polymer ?
#
loop_
_entity_poly.entity_id
_entity_poly.type
_entity_poly.pdbx_seq_one_letter_code
_entity_poly.pdbx_strand_id
1 'polypeptide(L)'
;MKTSQTLLLIFLGMILGSGAWAEYRAYELEVFDRTTKTAETIITSFSPADYILTHGGPDRIGIIIRASWVCYGDTSRRKKVCPVPKPINPRYKDGDRVQIMLDKHLTHEWVGVVENSFFRPELRSNVYGIRFPDRNNLYTRYYEANLRKAP
;
A
#
# COMPACT_ATOMS: atom_id res chain seq x y z
N MET A 1 -12.69 -37.37 38.46
CA MET A 1 -13.27 -37.17 37.11
C MET A 1 -13.94 -35.80 36.92
N LYS A 2 -14.70 -35.25 37.88
CA LYS A 2 -15.39 -33.95 37.73
C LYS A 2 -14.47 -32.74 37.59
N THR A 3 -13.38 -32.66 38.36
CA THR A 3 -12.42 -31.53 38.32
C THR A 3 -11.67 -31.38 37.00
N SER A 4 -11.38 -32.48 36.30
CA SER A 4 -10.72 -32.47 34.99
C SER A 4 -11.63 -31.91 33.88
N GLN A 5 -12.93 -32.25 33.92
CA GLN A 5 -13.92 -31.71 32.97
C GLN A 5 -14.16 -30.22 33.15
N THR A 6 -14.20 -29.72 34.40
CA THR A 6 -14.34 -28.29 34.66
C THR A 6 -13.12 -27.51 34.17
N LEU A 7 -11.91 -28.05 34.36
CA LEU A 7 -10.68 -27.43 33.86
C LEU A 7 -10.67 -27.35 32.32
N LEU A 8 -11.13 -28.41 31.65
CA LEU A 8 -11.20 -28.46 30.19
C LEU A 8 -12.20 -27.44 29.63
N LEU A 9 -13.36 -27.28 30.27
CA LEU A 9 -14.36 -26.28 29.88
C LEU A 9 -13.86 -24.85 30.08
N ILE A 10 -13.13 -24.60 31.18
CA ILE A 10 -12.49 -23.30 31.45
C ILE A 10 -11.41 -23.00 30.39
N PHE A 11 -10.59 -24.00 30.04
CA PHE A 11 -9.55 -23.87 29.02
C PHE A 11 -10.14 -23.63 27.63
N LEU A 12 -11.20 -24.35 27.26
CA LEU A 12 -11.90 -24.18 26.00
C LEU A 12 -12.59 -22.79 25.89
N GLY A 13 -13.16 -22.30 27.00
CA GLY A 13 -13.73 -20.96 27.07
C GLY A 13 -12.70 -19.85 26.86
N MET A 14 -11.48 -20.02 27.38
CA MET A 14 -10.38 -19.07 27.16
C MET A 14 -9.91 -19.04 25.70
N ILE A 15 -9.85 -20.18 25.01
CA ILE A 15 -9.43 -20.24 23.60
C ILE A 15 -10.47 -19.57 22.69
N LEU A 16 -11.76 -19.83 22.92
CA LEU A 16 -12.85 -19.33 22.07
C LEU A 16 -13.13 -17.83 22.24
N GLY A 17 -12.69 -17.21 23.34
CA GLY A 17 -12.92 -15.79 23.64
C GLY A 17 -11.88 -14.83 23.06
N SER A 18 -10.76 -15.34 22.54
CA SER A 18 -9.70 -14.48 22.00
C SER A 18 -10.05 -14.02 20.57
N GLY A 19 -10.42 -12.75 20.42
CA GLY A 19 -10.46 -12.13 19.10
C GLY A 19 -9.04 -12.11 18.53
N ALA A 20 -8.79 -12.83 17.44
CA ALA A 20 -7.53 -12.77 16.73
C ALA A 20 -7.41 -11.42 16.01
N TRP A 21 -6.69 -10.48 16.61
CA TRP A 21 -6.27 -9.25 15.96
C TRP A 21 -5.01 -9.58 15.15
N ALA A 22 -5.13 -9.53 13.83
CA ALA A 22 -4.01 -9.76 12.93
C ALA A 22 -3.58 -8.44 12.29
N GLU A 23 -2.31 -8.39 11.92
CA GLU A 23 -1.80 -7.38 11.00
C GLU A 23 -1.87 -7.95 9.58
N TYR A 24 -2.34 -7.14 8.64
CA TYR A 24 -2.26 -7.47 7.22
C TYR A 24 -1.83 -6.25 6.42
N ARG A 25 -1.20 -6.49 5.28
CA ARG A 25 -0.77 -5.41 4.39
C ARG A 25 -1.90 -5.08 3.42
N ALA A 26 -2.15 -3.79 3.27
CA ALA A 26 -3.05 -3.22 2.28
C ALA A 26 -2.26 -2.50 1.19
N TYR A 27 -2.84 -2.44 0.01
CA TYR A 27 -2.26 -1.86 -1.18
C TYR A 27 -3.30 -0.99 -1.88
N GLU A 28 -2.83 0.15 -2.37
CA GLU A 28 -3.47 0.88 -3.46
C GLU A 28 -2.73 0.50 -4.73
N LEU A 29 -3.43 -0.14 -5.65
CA LEU A 29 -2.88 -0.64 -6.90
C LEU A 29 -3.47 0.15 -8.05
N GLU A 30 -2.62 0.54 -8.99
CA GLU A 30 -3.05 0.90 -10.34
C GLU A 30 -3.00 -0.36 -11.18
N VAL A 31 -4.15 -0.80 -11.65
CA VAL A 31 -4.32 -2.01 -12.45
C VAL A 31 -4.54 -1.58 -13.88
N PHE A 32 -3.67 -2.04 -14.77
CA PHE A 32 -3.76 -1.80 -16.21
C PHE A 32 -4.14 -3.11 -16.92
N ASP A 33 -5.30 -3.13 -17.55
CA ASP A 33 -5.70 -4.24 -18.43
C ASP A 33 -5.12 -4.00 -19.82
N ARG A 34 -4.22 -4.89 -20.24
CA ARG A 34 -3.48 -4.80 -21.50
C ARG A 34 -4.36 -5.05 -22.72
N THR A 35 -5.50 -5.72 -22.54
CA THR A 35 -6.46 -6.02 -23.60
C THR A 35 -7.37 -4.83 -23.84
N THR A 36 -7.98 -4.27 -22.79
CA THR A 36 -8.89 -3.13 -22.90
C THR A 36 -8.19 -1.78 -22.93
N LYS A 37 -6.89 -1.74 -22.60
CA LYS A 37 -6.06 -0.52 -22.48
C LYS A 37 -6.59 0.47 -21.45
N THR A 38 -7.33 -0.01 -20.45
CA THR A 38 -7.87 0.80 -19.35
C THR A 38 -7.02 0.65 -18.10
N ALA A 39 -6.91 1.73 -17.34
CA ALA A 39 -6.29 1.73 -16.01
C ALA A 39 -7.33 2.10 -14.95
N GLU A 40 -7.30 1.43 -13.82
CA GLU A 40 -8.12 1.77 -12.65
C GLU A 40 -7.29 1.71 -11.37
N THR A 41 -7.70 2.46 -10.35
CA THR A 41 -7.10 2.41 -9.02
C THR A 41 -8.00 1.64 -8.07
N ILE A 42 -7.44 0.66 -7.38
CA ILE A 42 -8.16 -0.19 -6.43
C ILE A 42 -7.45 -0.24 -5.08
N ILE A 43 -8.21 -0.49 -4.02
CA ILE A 43 -7.67 -0.76 -2.69
C ILE A 43 -7.97 -2.21 -2.33
N THR A 44 -6.93 -2.98 -2.01
CA THR A 44 -7.03 -4.42 -1.74
C THR A 44 -6.02 -4.87 -0.69
N SER A 45 -6.27 -6.02 -0.07
CA SER A 45 -5.30 -6.75 0.76
C SER A 45 -4.49 -7.77 -0.03
N PHE A 46 -4.85 -8.03 -1.30
CA PHE A 46 -4.10 -8.93 -2.15
C PHE A 46 -2.75 -8.30 -2.49
N SER A 47 -1.68 -9.08 -2.36
CA SER A 47 -0.40 -8.63 -2.90
C SER A 47 -0.52 -8.46 -4.42
N PRO A 48 0.32 -7.63 -5.05
CA PRO A 48 0.31 -7.48 -6.51
C PRO A 48 0.42 -8.82 -7.25
N ALA A 49 1.24 -9.75 -6.74
CA ALA A 49 1.38 -11.08 -7.32
C ALA A 49 0.07 -11.89 -7.21
N ASP A 50 -0.55 -11.92 -6.02
CA ASP A 50 -1.81 -12.64 -5.81
C ASP A 50 -2.95 -12.04 -6.64
N TYR A 51 -2.98 -10.71 -6.77
CA TYR A 51 -3.95 -10.01 -7.60
C TYR A 51 -3.80 -10.42 -9.07
N ILE A 52 -2.58 -10.40 -9.61
CA ILE A 52 -2.30 -10.86 -10.98
C ILE A 52 -2.78 -12.30 -11.17
N LEU A 53 -2.42 -13.20 -10.26
CA LEU A 53 -2.76 -14.63 -10.35
C LEU A 53 -4.27 -14.87 -10.36
N THR A 54 -5.03 -14.06 -9.62
CA THR A 54 -6.49 -14.23 -9.48
C THR A 54 -7.31 -13.50 -10.54
N HIS A 55 -6.72 -12.54 -11.28
CA HIS A 55 -7.45 -11.67 -12.20
C HIS A 55 -7.06 -11.83 -13.68
N GLY A 56 -6.48 -12.98 -14.06
CA GLY A 56 -6.22 -13.34 -15.47
C GLY A 56 -4.75 -13.36 -15.87
N GLY A 57 -3.85 -13.24 -14.91
CA GLY A 57 -2.42 -13.49 -15.11
C GLY A 57 -1.63 -12.30 -15.68
N PRO A 58 -0.29 -12.44 -15.73
CA PRO A 58 0.62 -11.35 -16.10
C PRO A 58 0.52 -10.96 -17.57
N ASP A 59 -0.02 -11.83 -18.42
CA ASP A 59 -0.21 -11.54 -19.86
C ASP A 59 -1.32 -10.52 -20.08
N ARG A 60 -2.34 -10.53 -19.23
CA ARG A 60 -3.49 -9.63 -19.29
C ARG A 60 -3.30 -8.38 -18.45
N ILE A 61 -2.79 -8.52 -17.22
CA ILE A 61 -2.78 -7.43 -16.25
C ILE A 61 -1.36 -6.94 -15.95
N GLY A 62 -1.17 -5.63 -15.99
CA GLY A 62 -0.04 -4.93 -15.37
C GLY A 62 -0.47 -4.26 -14.06
N ILE A 63 0.44 -4.17 -13.09
CA ILE A 63 0.16 -3.53 -11.80
C ILE A 63 1.28 -2.57 -11.43
N ILE A 64 0.90 -1.40 -10.91
CA ILE A 64 1.79 -0.47 -10.22
C ILE A 64 1.30 -0.31 -8.77
N ILE A 65 2.21 -0.40 -7.81
CA ILE A 65 1.89 -0.18 -6.40
C ILE A 65 1.91 1.31 -6.12
N ARG A 66 0.74 1.95 -6.01
CA ARG A 66 0.61 3.37 -5.71
C ARG A 66 0.89 3.68 -4.25
N ALA A 67 0.36 2.86 -3.33
CA ALA A 67 0.60 2.96 -1.89
C ALA A 67 0.57 1.59 -1.22
N SER A 68 1.19 1.47 -0.04
CA SER A 68 1.08 0.27 0.79
C SER A 68 1.22 0.62 2.27
N TRP A 69 0.33 0.08 3.10
CA TRP A 69 0.28 0.33 4.54
C TRP A 69 -0.14 -0.92 5.31
N VAL A 70 0.06 -0.90 6.62
CA VAL A 70 -0.40 -1.97 7.53
C VAL A 70 -1.79 -1.63 8.03
N CYS A 71 -2.68 -2.62 7.97
CA CYS A 71 -3.98 -2.59 8.60
C CYS A 71 -3.97 -3.53 9.80
N TYR A 72 -4.61 -3.10 10.89
CA TYR A 72 -4.80 -3.88 12.10
C TYR A 72 -6.26 -4.31 12.19
N GLY A 73 -6.52 -5.59 12.46
CA GLY A 73 -7.86 -6.05 12.77
C GLY A 73 -8.20 -7.47 12.34
N ASP A 74 -9.48 -7.78 12.41
CA ASP A 74 -10.06 -9.09 12.08
C ASP A 74 -10.22 -9.26 10.56
N THR A 75 -9.42 -10.16 9.98
CA THR A 75 -9.46 -10.51 8.55
C THR A 75 -10.53 -11.55 8.21
N SER A 76 -11.18 -12.18 9.20
CA SER A 76 -12.11 -13.30 8.98
C SER A 76 -13.45 -12.89 8.37
N ARG A 77 -13.86 -11.62 8.53
CA ARG A 77 -15.22 -11.15 8.17
C ARG A 77 -15.33 -10.47 6.81
N ARG A 78 -14.36 -10.64 5.90
CA ARG A 78 -14.30 -9.97 4.59
C ARG A 78 -14.58 -8.45 4.68
N LYS A 79 -14.15 -7.83 5.78
CA LYS A 79 -14.37 -6.39 6.00
C LYS A 79 -13.62 -5.61 4.93
N LYS A 80 -14.14 -4.43 4.58
CA LYS A 80 -13.45 -3.49 3.71
C LYS A 80 -12.05 -3.19 4.29
N VAL A 81 -11.06 -3.17 3.41
CA VAL A 81 -9.67 -2.82 3.75
C VAL A 81 -9.63 -1.47 4.45
N CYS A 82 -8.76 -1.32 5.45
CA CYS A 82 -8.63 -0.06 6.18
C CYS A 82 -8.19 1.09 5.24
N PRO A 83 -8.60 2.34 5.47
CA PRO A 83 -8.30 3.45 4.56
C PRO A 83 -6.80 3.74 4.49
N VAL A 84 -6.36 4.31 3.38
CA VAL A 84 -4.99 4.81 3.21
C VAL A 84 -4.70 5.84 4.31
N PRO A 85 -3.57 5.72 5.05
CA PRO A 85 -3.19 6.71 6.04
C PRO A 85 -2.96 8.08 5.39
N LYS A 86 -3.66 9.10 5.88
CA LYS A 86 -3.51 10.46 5.37
C LYS A 86 -2.10 11.00 5.66
N PRO A 87 -1.50 11.76 4.73
CA PRO A 87 -0.22 12.43 4.98
C PRO A 87 -0.35 13.43 6.14
N ILE A 88 0.76 13.66 6.86
CA ILE A 88 0.83 14.61 7.98
C ILE A 88 1.60 15.84 7.53
N ASN A 89 0.97 17.02 7.53
CA ASN A 89 1.58 18.30 7.10
C ASN A 89 2.39 18.17 5.80
N PRO A 90 1.79 17.68 4.70
CA PRO A 90 2.53 17.39 3.48
C PRO A 90 3.16 18.66 2.90
N ARG A 91 4.46 18.58 2.58
CA ARG A 91 5.20 19.66 1.91
C ARG A 91 4.79 19.85 0.44
N TYR A 92 4.35 18.77 -0.20
CA TYR A 92 4.00 18.75 -1.62
C TYR A 92 2.55 18.32 -1.80
N LYS A 93 1.90 18.79 -2.87
CA LYS A 93 0.52 18.45 -3.22
C LYS A 93 0.47 17.62 -4.50
N ASP A 94 -0.64 16.90 -4.71
CA ASP A 94 -0.89 16.23 -5.97
C ASP A 94 -0.84 17.25 -7.14
N GLY A 95 -0.11 16.91 -8.20
CA GLY A 95 0.19 17.78 -9.33
C GLY A 95 1.46 18.63 -9.16
N ASP A 96 2.07 18.73 -7.97
CA ASP A 96 3.35 19.43 -7.82
C ASP A 96 4.45 18.70 -8.61
N ARG A 97 5.34 19.48 -9.23
CA ARG A 97 6.58 18.96 -9.80
C ARG A 97 7.66 18.90 -8.72
N VAL A 98 8.34 17.77 -8.64
CA VAL A 98 9.43 17.55 -7.67
C VAL A 98 10.63 16.93 -8.36
N GLN A 99 11.81 17.35 -7.92
CA GLN A 99 13.09 16.76 -8.30
C GLN A 99 13.53 15.75 -7.24
N ILE A 100 14.06 14.61 -7.69
CA ILE A 100 14.55 13.57 -6.79
C ILE A 100 15.98 13.88 -6.34
N MET A 101 16.17 13.96 -5.02
CA MET A 101 17.41 14.29 -4.33
C MET A 101 18.00 13.06 -3.65
N LEU A 102 18.25 12.00 -4.43
CA LEU A 102 18.92 10.79 -3.96
C LEU A 102 20.29 10.65 -4.62
N ASP A 103 21.33 11.09 -3.94
CA ASP A 103 22.69 11.03 -4.46
C ASP A 103 23.06 9.60 -4.86
N LYS A 104 23.70 9.45 -6.03
CA LYS A 104 24.15 8.17 -6.60
C LYS A 104 23.03 7.15 -6.90
N HIS A 105 21.76 7.56 -6.82
CA HIS A 105 20.63 6.73 -7.26
C HIS A 105 20.35 6.95 -8.75
N LEU A 106 19.81 5.92 -9.43
CA LEU A 106 19.48 5.98 -10.86
C LEU A 106 18.58 7.18 -11.23
N THR A 107 17.70 7.55 -10.31
CA THR A 107 16.72 8.63 -10.51
C THR A 107 17.20 9.97 -9.98
N HIS A 108 18.47 10.12 -9.61
CA HIS A 108 19.02 11.40 -9.12
C HIS A 108 18.74 12.52 -10.13
N GLU A 109 18.29 13.67 -9.63
CA GLU A 109 17.92 14.86 -10.40
C GLU A 109 16.75 14.71 -11.38
N TRP A 110 16.13 13.53 -11.48
CA TRP A 110 14.94 13.37 -12.30
C TRP A 110 13.80 14.23 -11.74
N VAL A 111 13.00 14.80 -12.65
CA VAL A 111 11.81 15.57 -12.29
C VAL A 111 10.58 14.75 -12.62
N GLY A 112 9.69 14.62 -11.64
CA GLY A 112 8.40 13.95 -11.79
C GLY A 112 7.27 14.77 -11.19
N VAL A 113 6.06 14.24 -11.30
CA VAL A 113 4.82 14.83 -10.80
C VAL A 113 4.31 14.00 -9.63
N VAL A 114 3.93 14.67 -8.55
CA VAL A 114 3.29 14.03 -7.40
C VAL A 114 1.89 13.56 -7.81
N GLU A 115 1.60 12.27 -7.62
CA GLU A 115 0.26 11.70 -7.92
C GLU A 115 -0.52 11.29 -6.67
N ASN A 116 0.17 10.95 -5.58
CA ASN A 116 -0.46 10.70 -4.29
C ASN A 116 0.55 10.93 -3.16
N SER A 117 0.03 10.99 -1.93
CA SER A 117 0.84 10.99 -0.72
C SER A 117 0.15 10.26 0.42
N PHE A 118 0.92 9.60 1.26
CA PHE A 118 0.42 8.87 2.42
C PHE A 118 1.46 8.84 3.54
N PHE A 119 0.99 8.75 4.78
CA PHE A 119 1.89 8.67 5.93
C PHE A 119 2.29 7.22 6.22
N ARG A 120 3.56 6.98 6.53
CA ARG A 120 4.05 5.68 7.00
C ARG A 120 4.46 5.77 8.47
N PRO A 121 3.64 5.24 9.41
CA PRO A 121 3.94 5.32 10.84
C PRO A 121 5.29 4.73 11.23
N GLU A 122 5.67 3.61 10.60
CA GLU A 122 6.93 2.91 10.90
C GLU A 122 8.16 3.76 10.56
N LEU A 123 8.02 4.68 9.61
CA LEU A 123 9.09 5.53 9.10
C LEU A 123 8.97 6.99 9.55
N ARG A 124 7.87 7.32 10.24
CA ARG A 124 7.52 8.67 10.71
C ARG A 124 7.65 9.73 9.62
N SER A 125 7.29 9.39 8.39
CA SER A 125 7.48 10.24 7.23
C SER A 125 6.35 10.09 6.22
N ASN A 126 6.08 11.17 5.49
CA ASN A 126 5.24 11.14 4.30
C ASN A 126 5.99 10.44 3.16
N VAL A 127 5.29 9.56 2.47
CA VAL A 127 5.72 8.94 1.23
C VAL A 127 4.91 9.55 0.09
N TYR A 128 5.60 9.90 -0.99
CA TYR A 128 4.99 10.48 -2.18
C TYR A 128 5.16 9.53 -3.35
N GLY A 129 4.06 9.27 -4.06
CA GLY A 129 4.08 8.63 -5.35
C GLY A 129 4.40 9.62 -6.45
N ILE A 130 5.49 9.38 -7.17
CA ILE A 130 5.98 10.27 -8.21
C ILE A 130 5.91 9.55 -9.55
N ARG A 131 5.23 10.17 -10.50
CA ARG A 131 5.19 9.76 -11.90
C ARG A 131 6.24 10.52 -12.70
N PHE A 132 6.90 9.83 -13.62
CA PHE A 132 7.84 10.42 -14.57
C PHE A 132 7.28 10.27 -16.00
N PRO A 133 6.50 11.27 -16.49
CA PRO A 133 5.93 11.22 -17.83
C PRO A 133 7.00 11.01 -18.92
N ASP A 134 8.13 11.70 -18.80
CA ASP A 134 9.25 11.65 -19.74
C ASP A 134 10.09 10.36 -19.66
N ARG A 135 9.72 9.43 -18.77
CA ARG A 135 10.41 8.14 -18.54
C ARG A 135 9.43 6.97 -18.67
N ASN A 136 8.70 6.92 -19.78
CA ASN A 136 7.69 5.90 -20.07
C ASN A 136 6.61 5.78 -18.98
N ASN A 137 6.20 6.90 -18.40
CA ASN A 137 5.24 6.93 -17.29
C ASN A 137 5.65 6.05 -16.09
N LEU A 138 6.97 5.91 -15.84
CA LEU A 138 7.48 5.20 -14.67
C LEU A 138 6.89 5.83 -13.40
N TYR A 139 6.48 4.98 -12.47
CA TYR A 139 6.00 5.39 -11.17
C TYR A 139 6.88 4.79 -10.09
N THR A 140 7.21 5.60 -9.08
CA THR A 140 7.90 5.11 -7.90
C THR A 140 7.58 5.98 -6.69
N ARG A 141 8.01 5.52 -5.53
CA ARG A 141 7.67 6.15 -4.24
C ARG A 141 8.93 6.63 -3.55
N TYR A 142 8.89 7.85 -3.03
CA TYR A 142 10.01 8.46 -2.31
C TYR A 142 9.56 9.03 -0.97
N TYR A 143 10.49 9.08 -0.02
CA TYR A 143 10.29 9.82 1.23
C TYR A 143 10.35 11.32 0.97
N GLU A 144 9.62 12.09 1.78
CA GLU A 144 9.59 13.56 1.67
C GLU A 144 10.99 14.20 1.65
N ALA A 145 11.92 13.65 2.43
CA ALA A 145 13.30 14.13 2.53
C ALA A 145 14.11 13.97 1.24
N ASN A 146 13.69 13.06 0.36
CA ASN A 146 14.36 12.76 -0.91
C ASN A 146 13.85 13.66 -2.05
N LEU A 147 13.02 14.64 -1.76
CA LEU A 147 12.34 15.46 -2.75
C LEU A 147 12.67 16.93 -2.56
N ARG A 148 12.77 17.65 -3.66
CA ARG A 148 12.84 19.10 -3.71
C ARG A 148 11.79 19.62 -4.68
N LYS A 149 11.11 20.73 -4.35
CA LYS A 149 10.17 21.34 -5.29
C LYS A 149 10.91 21.75 -6.57
N ALA A 150 10.42 21.29 -7.71
CA ALA A 150 10.90 21.74 -9.01
C ALA A 150 10.10 22.98 -9.45
N PRO A 151 10.70 23.87 -10.26
CA PRO A 151 9.98 24.99 -10.86
C PRO A 151 8.86 24.55 -11.81
#